data_AF-A0A3R9PP18-F1
#
_entry.id   AF-A0A3R9PP18-F1
#
_cell.length_a   1.000
_cell.length_b   1.000
_cell.length_c   1.000
_cell.angle_alpha   90.00
_cell.angle_beta   90.00
_cell.angle_gamma   90.00
#
_symmetry.space_group_name_H-M   'P 1'
#
loop_
_entity.id
_entity.type
_entity.pdbx_description
1 polymer ?
#
loop_
_entity_poly.entity_id
_entity_poly.type
_entity_poly.pdbx_seq_one_letter_code
_entity_poly.pdbx_strand_id
1 'polypeptide(L)'
;MQIASVGIDLGKTTFHLVALGVAGKVLVRKKFTQRQLLTYTANMQTSLIGLEACSGAHFFGRALLKQGHFALDCRGSMSDSACFHLTESRPSWIGCRRSSPEAGAP
;
A
#
# COMPACT_ATOMS: atom_id res chain seq x y z
N MET A 1 1.06 -12.70 -14.23
CA MET A 1 1.62 -11.40 -13.79
C MET A 1 1.79 -11.44 -12.28
N GLN A 2 3.03 -11.35 -11.77
CA GLN A 2 3.28 -11.30 -10.32
C GLN A 2 3.44 -9.84 -9.87
N ILE A 3 2.67 -9.45 -8.86
CA ILE A 3 2.77 -8.14 -8.20
C ILE A 3 3.80 -8.27 -7.08
N ALA A 4 4.86 -7.47 -7.13
CA ALA A 4 5.89 -7.45 -6.10
C ALA A 4 5.53 -6.48 -4.97
N SER A 5 4.97 -5.33 -5.32
CA SER A 5 4.53 -4.32 -4.36
C SER A 5 3.38 -3.49 -4.92
N VAL A 6 2.61 -2.91 -4.01
CA VAL A 6 1.53 -1.98 -4.32
C VAL A 6 1.75 -0.74 -3.50
N GLY A 7 1.49 0.43 -4.07
CA GLY A 7 1.32 1.64 -3.29
C GLY A 7 -0.04 2.26 -3.50
N ILE A 8 -0.55 2.84 -2.42
CA ILE A 8 -1.87 3.40 -2.35
C ILE A 8 -1.75 4.83 -1.79
N ASP A 9 -2.11 5.78 -2.62
CA ASP A 9 -2.24 7.19 -2.29
C ASP A 9 -3.64 7.46 -1.73
N LEU A 10 -3.72 8.06 -0.54
CA LEU A 10 -4.97 8.22 0.21
C LEU A 10 -5.49 9.65 0.10
N GLY A 11 -6.25 9.93 -0.96
CA GLY A 11 -7.00 11.18 -1.08
C GLY A 11 -8.27 11.21 -0.20
N LYS A 12 -8.89 12.38 -0.07
CA LYS A 12 -10.15 12.57 0.69
C LYS A 12 -11.30 11.67 0.21
N THR A 13 -11.42 11.50 -1.10
CA THR A 13 -12.54 10.75 -1.72
C THR A 13 -12.09 9.82 -2.84
N THR A 14 -10.88 10.00 -3.34
CA THR A 14 -10.31 9.25 -4.47
C THR A 14 -8.99 8.66 -4.03
N PHE A 15 -8.82 7.37 -4.31
CA PHE A 15 -7.65 6.59 -3.91
C PHE A 15 -6.92 6.15 -5.17
N HIS A 16 -5.61 6.35 -5.23
CA HIS A 16 -4.81 5.91 -6.37
C HIS A 16 -4.01 4.67 -6.00
N LEU A 17 -4.24 3.57 -6.71
CA LEU A 17 -3.50 2.33 -6.54
C LEU A 17 -2.53 2.16 -7.71
N VAL A 18 -1.28 1.91 -7.37
CA VAL A 18 -0.21 1.56 -8.31
C VAL A 18 0.39 0.22 -7.89
N ALA A 19 0.32 -0.79 -8.76
CA ALA A 19 0.96 -2.08 -8.54
C ALA A 19 2.20 -2.20 -9.42
N LEU A 20 3.32 -2.57 -8.80
CA LEU A 20 4.59 -2.82 -9.46
C LEU A 20 4.87 -4.31 -9.55
N GLY A 21 5.38 -4.74 -10.69
CA GLY A 21 5.92 -6.09 -10.86
C GLY A 21 7.32 -6.22 -10.27
N VAL A 22 7.84 -7.44 -10.26
CA VAL A 22 9.21 -7.77 -9.80
C VAL A 22 10.31 -6.97 -10.51
N ALA A 23 10.09 -6.58 -11.77
CA ALA A 23 11.03 -5.77 -12.54
C ALA A 23 10.87 -4.25 -12.34
N GLY A 24 10.14 -3.80 -11.31
CA GLY A 24 9.84 -2.38 -11.07
C GLY A 24 8.89 -1.74 -12.10
N LYS A 25 8.37 -2.51 -13.05
CA LYS A 25 7.41 -2.03 -14.05
C LYS A 25 6.02 -1.86 -13.43
N VAL A 26 5.37 -0.74 -13.74
CA VAL A 26 3.96 -0.51 -13.38
C VAL A 26 3.10 -1.51 -14.14
N LEU A 27 2.48 -2.44 -13.41
CA LEU A 27 1.54 -3.41 -13.96
C LEU A 27 0.10 -2.89 -13.93
N VAL A 28 -0.25 -2.16 -12.86
CA VAL A 28 -1.59 -1.60 -12.67
C VAL A 28 -1.47 -0.17 -12.17
N ARG A 29 -2.22 0.74 -12.76
CA ARG A 29 -2.44 2.09 -12.24
C ARG A 29 -3.91 2.45 -12.40
N LYS A 30 -4.65 2.51 -11.29
CA LYS A 30 -6.09 2.76 -11.31
C LYS A 30 -6.52 3.64 -10.15
N LYS A 31 -7.61 4.37 -10.36
CA LYS A 31 -8.29 5.14 -9.33
C LYS A 31 -9.45 4.32 -8.79
N PHE A 32 -9.64 4.36 -7.48
CA PHE A 32 -10.70 3.66 -6.79
C PHE A 32 -11.40 4.58 -5.80
N THR A 33 -12.65 4.24 -5.48
CA THR A 33 -13.29 4.68 -4.23
C THR A 33 -12.84 3.79 -3.08
N GLN A 34 -13.07 4.22 -1.83
CA GLN A 34 -12.69 3.45 -0.62
C GLN A 34 -13.22 2.01 -0.65
N ARG A 35 -14.51 1.83 -0.99
CA ARG A 35 -15.12 0.49 -1.06
C ARG A 35 -14.48 -0.36 -2.15
N GLN A 36 -14.31 0.20 -3.36
CA GLN A 36 -13.72 -0.54 -4.47
C GLN A 36 -12.26 -0.94 -4.18
N LEU A 37 -11.51 -0.08 -3.50
CA LEU A 37 -10.14 -0.39 -3.10
C LEU A 37 -10.10 -1.60 -2.18
N LEU A 38 -10.91 -1.63 -1.13
CA LEU A 38 -10.98 -2.75 -0.19
C LEU A 38 -11.46 -4.05 -0.85
N THR A 39 -12.44 -3.97 -1.76
CA THR A 39 -12.88 -5.13 -2.55
C THR A 39 -11.77 -5.61 -3.48
N TYR A 40 -11.02 -4.69 -4.09
CA TYR A 40 -9.96 -5.04 -5.02
C TYR A 40 -8.78 -5.70 -4.32
N THR A 41 -8.34 -5.16 -3.18
CA THR A 41 -7.27 -5.76 -2.39
C THR A 41 -7.69 -7.11 -1.81
N ALA A 42 -8.94 -7.28 -1.34
CA ALA A 42 -9.44 -8.58 -0.86
C ALA A 42 -9.39 -9.71 -1.91
N ASN A 43 -9.47 -9.37 -3.20
CA ASN A 43 -9.36 -10.33 -4.30
C ASN A 43 -7.94 -10.46 -4.87
N MET A 44 -6.99 -9.67 -4.36
CA MET A 44 -5.59 -9.73 -4.76
C MET A 44 -4.86 -10.77 -3.92
N GLN A 45 -3.88 -11.45 -4.51
CA GLN A 45 -2.97 -12.31 -3.74
C GLN A 45 -2.17 -11.48 -2.72
N THR A 46 -1.75 -12.13 -1.63
CA THR A 46 -0.94 -11.51 -0.58
C THR A 46 0.22 -10.73 -1.18
N SER A 47 0.30 -9.45 -0.83
CA SER A 47 1.21 -8.49 -1.44
C SER A 47 1.68 -7.49 -0.40
N LEU A 48 2.84 -6.91 -0.66
CA LEU A 48 3.40 -5.83 0.13
C LEU A 48 2.76 -4.51 -0.31
N ILE A 49 2.08 -3.83 0.60
CA ILE A 49 1.33 -2.60 0.31
C ILE A 49 1.89 -1.43 1.12
N GLY A 50 2.38 -0.40 0.43
CA GLY A 50 2.67 0.90 1.00
C GLY A 50 1.43 1.80 0.98
N LEU A 51 1.17 2.49 2.08
CA LEU A 51 0.12 3.49 2.23
C LEU A 51 0.76 4.85 2.53
N GLU A 52 0.25 5.90 1.90
CA GLU A 52 0.64 7.27 2.23
C GLU A 52 0.13 7.60 3.64
N ALA A 53 1.00 8.16 4.49
CA ALA A 53 0.65 8.59 5.83
C ALA A 53 -0.38 9.71 5.82
N CYS A 54 -1.64 9.34 6.06
CA CYS A 54 -2.79 10.22 6.16
C CYS A 54 -3.65 9.80 7.36
N SER A 55 -4.58 10.64 7.81
CA SER A 55 -5.54 10.28 8.87
C SER A 55 -6.32 8.99 8.59
N GLY A 56 -6.49 8.62 7.31
CA GLY A 56 -7.10 7.35 6.88
C GLY A 56 -6.14 6.15 6.82
N ALA A 57 -4.82 6.34 6.90
CA ALA A 57 -3.83 5.27 6.69
C ALA A 57 -3.94 4.15 7.73
N HIS A 58 -4.21 4.48 8.99
CA HIS A 58 -4.41 3.50 10.05
C HIS A 58 -5.63 2.61 9.80
N PHE A 59 -6.72 3.18 9.30
CA PHE A 59 -7.93 2.42 8.97
C PHE A 59 -7.65 1.41 7.84
N PHE A 60 -7.02 1.87 6.75
CA PHE A 60 -6.68 1.00 5.63
C PHE A 60 -5.62 -0.04 5.99
N GLY A 61 -4.58 0.34 6.74
CA GLY A 61 -3.54 -0.59 7.19
C GLY A 61 -4.13 -1.79 7.93
N ARG A 62 -5.06 -1.56 8.86
CA ARG A 62 -5.78 -2.64 9.56
C ARG A 62 -6.64 -3.49 8.63
N ALA A 63 -7.36 -2.87 7.71
CA ALA A 63 -8.21 -3.60 6.76
C ALA A 63 -7.38 -4.51 5.83
N LEU A 64 -6.24 -4.02 5.35
CA LEU A 64 -5.33 -4.77 4.49
C LEU A 64 -4.64 -5.91 5.25
N LEU A 65 -4.22 -5.68 6.49
CA LEU A 65 -3.68 -6.73 7.37
C LEU A 65 -4.72 -7.84 7.60
N LYS A 66 -5.99 -7.50 7.81
CA LYS A 66 -7.08 -8.49 7.94
C LYS A 66 -7.32 -9.31 6.66
N GLN A 67 -7.04 -8.73 5.49
CA GLN A 67 -7.09 -9.43 4.21
C GLN A 67 -5.83 -10.28 3.95
N GLY A 68 -4.86 -10.28 4.86
CA GLY A 68 -3.61 -11.04 4.75
C GLY A 68 -2.52 -10.33 3.97
N HIS A 69 -2.68 -9.04 3.65
CA HIS A 69 -1.62 -8.22 3.05
C HIS A 69 -0.68 -7.67 4.12
N PHE A 70 0.52 -7.30 3.70
CA PHE A 70 1.46 -6.64 4.58
C PHE A 70 1.44 -5.13 4.33
N ALA A 71 0.93 -4.36 5.29
CA ALA A 71 0.79 -2.91 5.17
C ALA A 71 1.95 -2.14 5.83
N LEU A 72 2.51 -1.17 5.11
CA LEU A 72 3.50 -0.21 5.57
C LEU A 72 2.94 1.21 5.46
N ASP A 73 3.17 2.02 6.48
CA ASP A 73 2.81 3.43 6.53
C ASP A 73 4.03 4.31 6.19
N CYS A 74 3.95 5.05 5.09
CA CYS A 74 5.05 5.85 4.54
C CYS A 74 4.86 7.33 4.89
N ARG A 75 5.76 7.90 5.72
CA ARG A 75 5.69 9.31 6.18
C ARG A 75 6.12 10.35 5.11
N GLY A 76 5.82 10.10 3.85
CA GLY A 76 6.09 11.00 2.72
C GLY A 76 5.10 10.77 1.58
N SER A 77 4.93 11.79 0.73
CA SER A 77 4.07 11.72 -0.46
C SER A 77 4.50 10.56 -1.35
N MET A 78 3.58 9.61 -1.59
CA MET A 78 3.82 8.49 -2.52
C MET A 78 3.80 8.94 -4.00
N SER A 79 3.55 10.23 -4.24
CA SER A 79 3.64 10.87 -5.57
C SER A 79 5.08 10.89 -6.09
N ASP A 80 6.07 10.97 -5.19
CA ASP A 80 7.47 10.92 -5.54
C ASP A 80 7.90 9.45 -5.64
N SER A 81 8.44 9.09 -6.81
CA SER A 81 8.98 7.76 -7.12
C SER A 81 10.02 7.27 -6.10
N ALA A 82 10.51 8.17 -5.24
CA ALA A 82 11.46 7.93 -4.16
C ALA A 82 10.97 6.91 -3.11
N CYS A 83 9.66 6.78 -2.86
CA CYS A 83 9.14 5.79 -1.92
C CYS A 83 9.17 4.36 -2.48
N PHE A 84 9.35 4.22 -3.80
CA PHE A 84 9.37 2.95 -4.54
C PHE A 84 10.77 2.58 -5.07
N HIS A 85 11.84 2.84 -4.34
CA HIS A 85 13.14 2.23 -4.68
C HIS A 85 13.16 0.75 -4.29
N LEU A 86 12.65 -0.08 -5.18
CA LEU A 86 12.90 -1.52 -5.21
C LEU A 86 14.32 -1.73 -5.71
N THR A 87 15.31 -1.72 -4.81
CA THR A 87 16.63 -2.27 -5.17
C THR A 87 16.53 -3.79 -5.22
N GLU A 88 17.17 -4.43 -6.20
CA GLU A 88 17.16 -5.88 -6.45
C GLU A 88 17.59 -6.72 -5.23
N SER A 89 18.18 -6.09 -4.20
CA SER A 89 18.77 -6.77 -3.05
C SER A 89 17.99 -6.60 -1.74
N ARG A 90 17.02 -5.68 -1.65
CA ARG A 90 16.14 -5.48 -0.48
C ARG A 90 15.11 -4.36 -0.75
N PRO A 91 13.82 -4.55 -0.42
CA PRO A 91 12.87 -3.44 -0.41
C PRO A 91 13.22 -2.49 0.75
N SER A 92 14.00 -1.45 0.46
CA SER A 92 14.30 -0.40 1.44
C SER A 92 13.20 0.66 1.38
N TRP A 93 12.14 0.43 2.16
CA TRP A 93 11.12 1.45 2.41
C TRP A 93 11.67 2.49 3.39
N ILE A 94 12.65 3.29 2.95
CA ILE A 94 13.27 4.34 3.77
C ILE A 94 12.17 5.33 4.16
N GLY A 95 11.87 5.39 5.47
CA GLY A 95 10.82 6.27 6.00
C GLY A 95 9.43 5.64 6.12
N CYS A 96 9.23 4.36 5.73
CA CYS A 96 7.97 3.66 6.02
C CYS A 96 8.10 2.79 7.28
N ARG A 97 7.13 2.91 8.19
CA ARG A 97 7.01 2.04 9.36
C ARG A 97 5.98 0.97 9.08
N ARG A 98 6.20 -0.24 9.60
CA ARG A 98 5.16 -1.28 9.60
C ARG A 98 3.94 -0.70 10.30
N SER A 99 2.77 -0.73 9.66
CA SER A 99 1.53 -0.33 10.32
C SER A 99 1.41 -1.21 11.56
N SER A 100 1.57 -0.62 12.75
CA SER A 100 1.51 -1.40 13.98
C SER A 100 0.08 -1.89 14.16
N PRO A 101 -0.14 -3.17 14.51
CA PRO A 101 -1.39 -3.57 15.10
C PRO A 101 -1.46 -2.86 16.46
N GLU A 102 -2.13 -1.71 16.54
CA GLU A 102 -2.43 -1.15 17.85
C GLU A 102 -3.27 -2.16 18.63
N ALA A 103 -2.68 -2.67 19.72
CA ALA A 103 -3.38 -3.37 20.77
C ALA A 103 -4.48 -2.44 21.30
N GLY A 104 -5.74 -2.81 21.09
CA GLY A 104 -6.88 -1.98 21.46
C GLY A 104 -8.18 -2.49 20.89
N ALA A 105 -8.52 -3.75 21.17
CA ALA A 105 -9.91 -4.13 21.30
C ALA A 105 -10.35 -3.69 22.71
N PRO A 106 -11.41 -2.87 22.88
CA PRO A 106 -12.15 -2.89 24.13
C PRO A 106 -12.84 -4.24 24.34
#